data_AF-A0A9P9LBJ4-F1
#
_entry.id   AF-A0A9P9LBJ4-F1
#
_cell.length_a   1.000
_cell.length_b   1.000
_cell.length_c   1.000
_cell.angle_alpha   90.00
_cell.angle_beta   90.00
_cell.angle_gamma   90.00
#
_symmetry.space_group_name_H-M   'P 1'
#
loop_
_entity.id
_entity.type
_entity.pdbx_description
1 polymer ?
#
loop_
_entity_poly.entity_id
_entity_poly.type
_entity_poly.pdbx_seq_one_letter_code
_entity_poly.pdbx_strand_id
1 'polypeptide(L)'
;MLWRAVKCHLSCQRTSESQHLELRIKDRVLFHITFFEILEPERGGRKVELWPCGELHSDNQTPTKKPRQVRESALTIFAIPSSELPGSNLRSIFWTMICLRPAQFPLLDYSEKIDDLVRGNTHEMIDEMSGLVYKALLAVVSRWEKIAEYFDGILSERKGLFNPEYHDSLLTDDGIFSRSKKYFWAIGFLEEVGNSISDNIVQLKRFVELMKSNPPTLETTGRDFQLAIEKHYITIQRMQMLKTRFLHKKKEAMALRDGLFSASAVMESRASTQLGENIRLLTFSFWSINDNLFSLSALAIVIPIVSICTYAIVFNLNGIAWLLKQTTRSSLLQKFIDFQIDGMGKGTDSHWRDRGASLSKLRAAHQGKGHPSRWRFLHFAARQVFLKKWAFIPSLQILSRASRSGRAFGASEGDASPVSLGNLGDIHVRVEVDVESCNNSQKET
;
A
#
# COMPACT_ATOMS: atom_id res chain seq x y z
N MET A 1 -20.75 5.07 -37.45
CA MET A 1 -21.43 5.36 -36.15
C MET A 1 -21.44 4.11 -35.28
N LEU A 2 -22.19 3.05 -35.63
CA LEU A 2 -22.25 1.81 -34.85
C LEU A 2 -20.85 1.21 -34.58
N TRP A 3 -20.01 1.05 -35.60
CA TRP A 3 -18.63 0.57 -35.41
C TRP A 3 -17.80 1.42 -34.43
N ARG A 4 -18.00 2.74 -34.43
CA ARG A 4 -17.33 3.66 -33.50
C ARG A 4 -17.85 3.45 -32.07
N ALA A 5 -19.16 3.31 -31.90
CA ALA A 5 -19.78 3.02 -30.60
C ALA A 5 -19.31 1.66 -30.03
N VAL A 6 -19.21 0.63 -30.87
CA VAL A 6 -18.65 -0.68 -30.51
C VAL A 6 -17.18 -0.54 -30.14
N LYS A 7 -16.38 0.19 -30.92
CA LYS A 7 -14.96 0.42 -30.62
C LYS A 7 -14.78 1.11 -29.28
N CYS A 8 -15.55 2.17 -29.00
CA CYS A 8 -15.53 2.87 -27.71
C CYS A 8 -15.94 1.95 -26.55
N HIS A 9 -16.94 1.09 -26.77
CA HIS A 9 -17.35 0.10 -25.78
C HIS A 9 -16.23 -0.91 -25.47
N LEU A 10 -15.58 -1.45 -26.51
CA LEU A 10 -14.51 -2.44 -26.35
C LEU A 10 -13.25 -1.86 -25.70
N SER A 11 -12.98 -0.57 -25.90
CA SER A 11 -11.81 0.11 -25.32
C SER A 11 -12.11 0.81 -23.98
N CYS A 12 -13.33 0.77 -23.47
CA CYS A 12 -13.80 1.55 -22.32
C CYS A 12 -13.45 3.05 -22.42
N GLN A 13 -13.42 3.60 -23.63
CA GLN A 13 -13.04 4.99 -23.83
C GLN A 13 -14.20 5.93 -23.51
N ARG A 14 -13.93 6.91 -22.65
CA ARG A 14 -14.86 8.02 -22.42
C ARG A 14 -15.01 8.83 -23.69
N THR A 15 -16.25 9.01 -24.13
CA THR A 15 -16.58 9.80 -25.30
C THR A 15 -16.50 11.29 -24.96
N SER A 16 -15.68 12.04 -25.69
CA SER A 16 -15.58 13.49 -25.52
C SER A 16 -16.85 14.21 -25.97
N GLU A 17 -17.02 15.45 -25.51
CA GLU A 17 -18.17 16.30 -25.85
C GLU A 17 -18.36 16.48 -27.36
N SER A 18 -17.28 16.72 -28.10
CA SER A 18 -17.27 16.80 -29.56
C SER A 18 -17.79 15.52 -30.25
N GLN A 19 -17.46 14.35 -29.70
CA GLN A 19 -17.88 13.07 -30.25
C GLN A 19 -19.36 12.80 -30.01
N HIS A 20 -19.91 13.23 -28.87
CA HIS A 20 -21.35 13.14 -28.62
C HIS A 20 -22.16 14.02 -29.56
N LEU A 21 -21.68 15.23 -29.85
CA LEU A 21 -22.32 16.13 -30.81
C LEU A 21 -22.29 15.56 -32.23
N GLU A 22 -21.16 15.01 -32.67
CA GLU A 22 -21.06 14.34 -33.99
C GLU A 22 -22.01 13.14 -34.14
N LEU A 23 -22.25 12.40 -33.05
CA LEU A 23 -23.07 11.20 -33.03
C LEU A 23 -24.58 11.50 -33.01
N ARG A 24 -24.98 12.76 -32.72
CA ARG A 24 -26.36 13.25 -32.72
C ARG A 24 -26.87 13.67 -34.12
N ILE A 25 -25.99 13.79 -35.11
CA ILE A 25 -26.24 14.47 -36.40
C ILE A 25 -27.16 13.68 -37.38
N LYS A 26 -27.60 12.44 -37.05
CA LYS A 26 -28.38 11.61 -37.99
C LYS A 26 -29.51 10.80 -37.35
N ASP A 27 -30.35 11.44 -36.53
CA ASP A 27 -31.57 10.83 -35.95
C ASP A 27 -31.36 9.50 -35.20
N ARG A 28 -30.13 9.26 -34.74
CA ARG A 28 -29.71 8.08 -34.00
C ARG A 28 -29.36 8.52 -32.60
N VAL A 29 -29.74 7.73 -31.61
CA VAL A 29 -29.45 8.02 -30.22
C VAL A 29 -28.36 7.08 -29.73
N LEU A 30 -27.32 7.66 -29.12
CA LEU A 30 -26.27 6.92 -28.45
C LEU A 30 -26.21 7.35 -26.99
N PHE A 31 -26.33 6.38 -26.10
CA PHE A 31 -26.04 6.52 -24.69
C PHE A 31 -24.83 5.64 -24.35
N HIS A 32 -23.76 6.26 -23.89
CA HIS A 32 -22.53 5.57 -23.54
C HIS A 32 -22.05 6.06 -22.18
N ILE A 33 -21.77 5.12 -21.28
CA ILE A 33 -21.22 5.39 -19.96
C ILE A 33 -20.10 4.41 -19.64
N THR A 34 -19.17 4.85 -18.80
CA THR A 34 -18.11 4.02 -18.23
C THR A 34 -18.26 4.00 -16.72
N PHE A 35 -17.97 2.89 -16.08
CA PHE A 35 -18.11 2.75 -14.64
C PHE A 35 -17.13 1.71 -14.09
N PHE A 36 -16.87 1.81 -12.80
CA PHE A 36 -16.03 0.85 -12.08
C PHE A 36 -16.91 -0.15 -11.35
N GLU A 37 -16.47 -1.41 -11.32
CA GLU A 37 -17.12 -2.45 -10.53
C GLU A 37 -16.12 -3.39 -9.87
N ILE A 38 -16.52 -3.93 -8.72
CA ILE A 38 -15.79 -4.99 -8.03
C ILE A 38 -16.33 -6.33 -8.56
N LEU A 39 -15.44 -7.14 -9.11
CA LEU A 39 -15.74 -8.47 -9.61
C LEU A 39 -15.75 -9.46 -8.45
N GLU A 40 -16.77 -10.31 -8.43
CA GLU A 40 -16.79 -11.46 -7.54
C GLU A 40 -15.88 -12.55 -8.12
N PRO A 41 -15.13 -13.28 -7.29
CA PRO A 41 -14.25 -14.35 -7.76
C PRO A 41 -15.08 -15.46 -8.41
N GLU A 42 -15.08 -15.52 -9.75
CA GLU A 42 -15.76 -16.59 -10.49
C GLU A 42 -15.15 -17.96 -10.12
N ARG A 43 -16.01 -18.97 -9.92
CA ARG A 43 -15.60 -20.35 -9.57
C ARG A 43 -14.98 -21.13 -10.75
N GLY A 44 -14.77 -20.53 -11.91
CA GLY A 44 -14.20 -21.23 -13.07
C GLY A 44 -13.42 -20.31 -14.00
N GLY A 45 -12.20 -20.74 -14.36
CA GLY A 45 -11.41 -20.28 -15.51
C GLY A 45 -10.99 -18.80 -15.54
N ARG A 46 -9.70 -18.54 -15.79
CA ARG A 46 -9.21 -17.18 -16.09
C ARG A 46 -9.75 -16.76 -17.46
N LYS A 47 -10.88 -16.06 -17.50
CA LYS A 47 -11.35 -15.40 -18.73
C LYS A 47 -10.32 -14.32 -19.09
N VAL A 48 -9.95 -14.25 -20.37
CA VAL A 48 -9.16 -13.13 -20.89
C VAL A 48 -10.08 -11.92 -20.86
N GLU A 49 -9.87 -11.05 -19.87
CA GLU A 49 -10.62 -9.80 -19.80
C GLU A 49 -10.01 -8.81 -20.80
N LEU A 50 -10.85 -8.30 -21.71
CA LEU A 50 -10.48 -7.29 -22.71
C LEU A 50 -10.34 -5.89 -22.08
N TRP A 51 -10.92 -5.70 -20.91
CA TRP A 51 -11.01 -4.40 -20.25
C TRP A 51 -9.98 -4.26 -19.13
N PRO A 52 -9.60 -3.01 -18.76
CA PRO A 52 -8.66 -2.77 -17.68
C PRO A 52 -9.16 -3.39 -16.36
N CYS A 53 -8.43 -4.39 -15.88
CA CYS A 53 -8.71 -5.09 -14.62
C CYS A 53 -7.47 -5.10 -13.72
N GLY A 54 -7.68 -4.98 -12.42
CA GLY A 54 -6.61 -5.00 -11.42
C GLY A 54 -7.04 -5.59 -10.10
N GLU A 55 -6.09 -5.96 -9.26
CA GLU A 55 -6.37 -6.40 -7.90
C GLU A 55 -6.74 -5.21 -7.01
N LEU A 56 -7.70 -5.43 -6.11
CA LEU A 56 -8.11 -4.43 -5.13
C LEU A 56 -7.02 -4.31 -4.06
N HIS A 57 -6.52 -3.09 -3.83
CA HIS A 57 -5.45 -2.87 -2.85
C HIS A 57 -5.94 -3.19 -1.44
N SER A 58 -5.18 -3.97 -0.65
CA SER A 58 -5.48 -4.38 0.75
C SER A 58 -6.34 -5.63 0.97
N ASP A 59 -6.75 -6.35 -0.08
CA ASP A 59 -7.40 -7.67 0.05
C ASP A 59 -6.43 -8.82 0.42
N ASN A 60 -5.11 -8.56 0.41
CA ASN A 60 -4.04 -9.56 0.60
C ASN A 60 -3.82 -10.00 2.07
N GLN A 61 -4.65 -9.58 3.03
CA GLN A 61 -4.41 -9.86 4.45
C GLN A 61 -4.91 -11.24 4.91
N THR A 62 -5.67 -11.97 4.09
CA THR A 62 -6.10 -13.34 4.42
C THR A 62 -5.59 -14.35 3.39
N PRO A 63 -4.72 -15.31 3.76
CA PRO A 63 -4.10 -16.26 2.83
C PRO A 63 -5.08 -17.25 2.18
N THR A 64 -6.37 -17.23 2.55
CA THR A 64 -7.37 -18.22 2.13
C THR A 64 -8.33 -17.72 1.05
N LYS A 65 -8.36 -16.42 0.73
CA LYS A 65 -9.28 -15.84 -0.26
C LYS A 65 -8.51 -15.25 -1.43
N LYS A 66 -8.92 -15.57 -2.66
CA LYS A 66 -8.43 -14.89 -3.86
C LYS A 66 -8.75 -13.39 -3.73
N PRO A 67 -7.81 -12.49 -4.06
CA PRO A 67 -8.06 -11.06 -3.99
C PRO A 67 -9.23 -10.70 -4.93
N ARG A 68 -10.14 -9.83 -4.47
CA ARG A 68 -11.17 -9.29 -5.36
C ARG A 68 -10.50 -8.42 -6.42
N GLN A 69 -11.11 -8.38 -7.59
CA GLN A 69 -10.62 -7.58 -8.70
C GLN A 69 -11.54 -6.39 -8.92
N VAL A 70 -10.97 -5.27 -9.33
CA VAL A 70 -11.70 -4.10 -9.82
C VAL A 70 -11.51 -4.00 -11.32
N ARG A 71 -12.58 -3.64 -12.02
CA ARG A 71 -12.59 -3.50 -13.48
C ARG A 71 -13.26 -2.20 -13.88
N GLU A 72 -12.68 -1.52 -14.87
CA GLU A 72 -13.38 -0.47 -15.62
C GLU A 72 -14.23 -1.13 -16.71
N SER A 73 -15.52 -0.79 -16.73
CA SER A 73 -16.52 -1.41 -17.59
C SER A 73 -17.28 -0.34 -18.37
N ALA A 74 -17.76 -0.69 -19.55
CA ALA A 74 -18.57 0.19 -20.37
C ALA A 74 -19.98 -0.35 -20.57
N LEU A 75 -20.95 0.54 -20.71
CA LEU A 75 -22.29 0.25 -21.18
C LEU A 75 -22.61 1.17 -22.35
N THR A 76 -23.10 0.58 -23.45
CA THR A 76 -23.47 1.33 -24.64
C THR A 76 -24.85 0.91 -25.11
N ILE A 77 -25.77 1.87 -25.23
CA ILE A 77 -27.09 1.68 -25.81
C ILE A 77 -27.15 2.54 -27.06
N PHE A 78 -27.38 1.92 -28.21
CA PHE A 78 -27.49 2.58 -29.50
C PHE A 78 -28.84 2.29 -30.12
N ALA A 79 -29.59 3.32 -30.46
CA ALA A 79 -30.93 3.22 -31.03
C ALA A 79 -30.96 3.82 -32.43
N ILE A 80 -31.54 3.07 -33.37
CA ILE A 80 -31.70 3.46 -34.77
C ILE A 80 -33.20 3.37 -35.11
N PRO A 81 -33.85 4.46 -35.50
CA PRO A 81 -35.21 4.40 -36.00
C PRO A 81 -35.24 3.93 -37.46
N SER A 82 -36.31 3.24 -37.85
CA SER A 82 -36.59 2.93 -39.25
C SER A 82 -36.84 4.22 -40.02
N SER A 83 -36.09 4.44 -41.10
CA SER A 83 -36.15 5.65 -41.93
C SER A 83 -37.32 5.66 -42.93
N GLU A 84 -38.14 4.61 -42.94
CA GLU A 84 -39.16 4.39 -43.98
C GLU A 84 -40.49 5.11 -43.71
N LEU A 85 -40.67 5.73 -42.53
CA LEU A 85 -41.92 6.35 -42.12
C LEU A 85 -41.78 7.85 -41.84
N PRO A 86 -42.76 8.67 -42.27
CA PRO A 86 -42.77 10.11 -41.99
C PRO A 86 -43.07 10.39 -40.51
N GLY A 87 -42.25 11.23 -39.85
CA GLY A 87 -42.43 11.64 -38.45
C GLY A 87 -41.12 12.09 -37.77
N SER A 88 -41.18 12.45 -36.48
CA SER A 88 -39.94 12.59 -35.69
C SER A 88 -39.32 11.21 -35.53
N ASN A 89 -38.16 11.01 -36.17
CA ASN A 89 -37.44 9.74 -36.16
C ASN A 89 -37.17 9.22 -34.73
N LEU A 90 -37.06 10.11 -33.74
CA LEU A 90 -36.83 9.72 -32.34
C LEU A 90 -38.03 9.07 -31.63
N ARG A 91 -39.24 9.34 -32.12
CA ARG A 91 -40.51 8.80 -31.64
C ARG A 91 -41.04 7.72 -32.58
N SER A 92 -40.18 7.14 -33.42
CA SER A 92 -40.58 6.01 -34.26
C SER A 92 -40.93 4.81 -33.38
N ILE A 93 -42.01 4.13 -33.74
CA ILE A 93 -42.41 2.83 -33.17
C ILE A 93 -41.67 1.66 -33.84
N PHE A 94 -41.04 1.90 -35.00
CA PHE A 94 -40.18 0.93 -35.68
C PHE A 94 -38.73 1.32 -35.47
N TRP A 95 -38.04 0.57 -34.63
CA TRP A 95 -36.67 0.87 -34.24
C TRP A 95 -35.86 -0.41 -34.03
N THR A 96 -34.54 -0.25 -34.04
CA THR A 96 -33.58 -1.28 -33.64
C THR A 96 -32.68 -0.71 -32.55
N MET A 97 -32.62 -1.39 -31.41
CA MET A 97 -31.71 -1.04 -30.32
C MET A 97 -30.65 -2.11 -30.12
N ILE A 98 -29.42 -1.67 -29.93
CA ILE A 98 -28.27 -2.51 -29.61
C ILE A 98 -27.80 -2.10 -28.22
N CYS A 99 -27.87 -3.03 -27.27
CA CYS A 99 -27.34 -2.85 -25.92
C CYS A 99 -26.08 -3.70 -25.74
N LEU A 100 -24.93 -3.06 -25.57
CA LEU A 100 -23.66 -3.68 -25.26
C LEU A 100 -23.39 -3.52 -23.76
N ARG A 101 -23.21 -4.64 -23.07
CA ARG A 101 -23.03 -4.69 -21.61
C ARG A 101 -21.96 -5.71 -21.21
N PRO A 102 -21.36 -5.54 -20.02
CA PRO A 102 -20.50 -6.56 -19.42
C PRO A 102 -21.23 -7.88 -19.23
N ALA A 103 -20.51 -9.02 -19.33
CA ALA A 103 -21.10 -10.34 -19.14
C ALA A 103 -21.75 -10.54 -17.76
N GLN A 104 -21.16 -9.95 -16.71
CA GLN A 104 -21.67 -10.01 -15.32
C GLN A 104 -22.67 -8.90 -14.98
N PHE A 105 -23.03 -8.06 -15.96
CA PHE A 105 -24.04 -7.04 -15.77
C PHE A 105 -25.43 -7.68 -15.76
N PRO A 106 -26.38 -7.24 -14.93
CA PRO A 106 -27.73 -7.80 -14.94
C PRO A 106 -28.35 -7.73 -16.35
N LEU A 107 -29.15 -8.74 -16.69
CA LEU A 107 -29.94 -8.69 -17.92
C LEU A 107 -30.93 -7.55 -17.78
N LEU A 108 -30.92 -6.64 -18.76
CA LEU A 108 -31.91 -5.58 -18.84
C LEU A 108 -33.13 -6.17 -19.54
N ASP A 109 -34.03 -6.79 -18.76
CA ASP A 109 -35.21 -7.43 -19.32
C ASP A 109 -36.04 -6.43 -20.13
N TYR A 110 -36.21 -6.77 -21.41
CA TYR A 110 -37.24 -6.25 -22.29
C TYR A 110 -38.39 -7.25 -22.24
N SER A 111 -39.51 -6.84 -21.65
CA SER A 111 -40.74 -7.64 -21.61
C SER A 111 -41.82 -6.80 -22.26
N GLU A 112 -42.18 -7.13 -23.49
CA GLU A 112 -43.49 -6.77 -24.03
C GLU A 112 -44.50 -7.51 -23.16
N LYS A 113 -45.17 -6.82 -22.23
CA LYS A 113 -46.31 -7.45 -21.57
C LYS A 113 -47.46 -7.40 -22.55
N ILE A 114 -48.22 -8.50 -22.66
CA ILE A 114 -49.47 -8.54 -23.43
C ILE A 114 -50.42 -7.40 -23.01
N ASP A 115 -50.31 -6.97 -21.75
CA ASP A 115 -51.02 -5.83 -21.14
C ASP A 115 -50.59 -4.44 -21.69
N ASP A 116 -49.40 -4.30 -22.28
CA ASP A 116 -48.87 -3.02 -22.78
C ASP A 116 -49.58 -2.56 -24.07
N LEU A 117 -49.95 -3.51 -24.94
CA LEU A 117 -50.81 -3.25 -26.10
C LEU A 117 -52.21 -2.79 -25.69
N VAL A 118 -52.75 -3.35 -24.59
CA VAL A 118 -54.09 -3.04 -24.06
C VAL A 118 -54.11 -1.69 -23.33
N ARG A 119 -52.99 -1.29 -22.73
CA ARG A 119 -52.83 -0.02 -22.00
C ARG A 119 -52.49 1.18 -22.90
N GLY A 120 -52.28 0.96 -24.19
CA GLY A 120 -51.90 2.03 -25.12
C GLY A 120 -50.50 2.58 -24.85
N ASN A 121 -49.60 1.77 -24.28
CA ASN A 121 -48.21 2.18 -24.10
C ASN A 121 -47.57 2.39 -25.46
N THR A 122 -46.97 3.56 -25.65
CA THR A 122 -46.28 3.91 -26.88
C THR A 122 -44.91 3.22 -26.84
N HIS A 123 -44.72 2.17 -27.64
CA HIS A 123 -43.42 1.51 -27.88
C HIS A 123 -42.47 2.40 -28.70
N GLU A 124 -42.46 3.70 -28.39
CA GLU A 124 -41.63 4.70 -29.03
C GLU A 124 -40.18 4.51 -28.59
N MET A 125 -39.28 4.59 -29.56
CA MET A 125 -37.85 4.31 -29.37
C MET A 125 -37.24 5.05 -28.16
N ILE A 126 -37.55 6.32 -27.97
CA ILE A 126 -36.96 7.12 -26.88
C ILE A 126 -37.45 6.73 -25.49
N ASP A 127 -38.70 6.29 -25.34
CA ASP A 127 -39.26 5.87 -24.05
C ASP A 127 -38.73 4.49 -23.66
N GLU A 128 -38.64 3.58 -24.62
CA GLU A 128 -38.05 2.25 -24.43
C GLU A 128 -36.56 2.36 -24.08
N MET A 129 -35.84 3.23 -24.80
CA MET A 129 -34.44 3.54 -24.48
C MET A 129 -34.31 4.17 -23.10
N SER A 130 -35.23 5.05 -22.71
CA SER A 130 -35.27 5.68 -21.39
C SER A 130 -35.42 4.64 -20.27
N GLY A 131 -36.30 3.65 -20.45
CA GLY A 131 -36.47 2.53 -19.53
C GLY A 131 -35.19 1.69 -19.38
N LEU A 132 -34.51 1.38 -20.48
CA LEU A 132 -33.23 0.66 -20.47
C LEU A 132 -32.12 1.46 -19.78
N VAL A 133 -32.00 2.76 -20.12
CA VAL A 133 -31.03 3.67 -19.49
C VAL A 133 -31.27 3.74 -17.99
N TYR A 134 -32.52 3.91 -17.55
CA TYR A 134 -32.86 3.97 -16.12
C TYR A 134 -32.46 2.69 -15.38
N LYS A 135 -32.86 1.51 -15.88
CA LYS A 135 -32.51 0.21 -15.28
C LYS A 135 -30.99 0.03 -15.21
N ALA A 136 -30.28 0.39 -16.26
CA ALA A 136 -28.83 0.25 -16.30
C ALA A 136 -28.13 1.20 -15.31
N LEU A 137 -28.60 2.43 -15.18
CA LEU A 137 -28.06 3.39 -14.22
C LEU A 137 -28.29 2.95 -12.77
N LEU A 138 -29.45 2.35 -12.45
CA LEU A 138 -29.69 1.77 -11.13
C LEU A 138 -28.67 0.67 -10.81
N ALA A 139 -28.36 -0.20 -11.78
CA ALA A 139 -27.34 -1.23 -11.62
C ALA A 139 -25.95 -0.61 -11.41
N VAL A 140 -25.59 0.42 -12.18
CA VAL A 140 -24.30 1.13 -12.02
C VAL A 140 -24.20 1.82 -10.65
N VAL A 141 -25.25 2.49 -10.19
CA VAL A 141 -25.32 3.11 -8.86
C VAL A 141 -25.07 2.06 -7.78
N SER A 142 -25.72 0.90 -7.87
CA SER A 142 -25.49 -0.20 -6.92
C SER A 142 -24.05 -0.72 -6.93
N ARG A 143 -23.40 -0.79 -8.10
CA ARG A 143 -21.98 -1.16 -8.20
C ARG A 143 -21.07 -0.14 -7.53
N TRP A 144 -21.35 1.16 -7.70
CA TRP A 144 -20.61 2.22 -7.03
C TRP A 144 -20.86 2.26 -5.52
N GLU A 145 -22.06 1.94 -5.05
CA GLU A 145 -22.34 1.80 -3.60
C GLU A 145 -21.46 0.73 -2.96
N LYS A 146 -21.30 -0.43 -3.61
CA LYS A 146 -20.37 -1.48 -3.15
C LYS A 146 -18.93 -1.00 -3.08
N ILE A 147 -18.49 -0.17 -4.02
CA ILE A 147 -17.16 0.45 -3.99
C ILE A 147 -17.08 1.44 -2.81
N ALA A 148 -18.10 2.26 -2.59
CA ALA A 148 -18.11 3.20 -1.48
C ALA A 148 -18.02 2.48 -0.11
N GLU A 149 -18.74 1.38 0.05
CA GLU A 149 -18.67 0.48 1.22
C GLU A 149 -17.29 -0.15 1.39
N TYR A 150 -16.65 -0.56 0.30
CA TYR A 150 -15.27 -1.02 0.34
C TYR A 150 -14.34 0.06 0.92
N PHE A 151 -14.51 1.30 0.47
CA PHE A 151 -13.73 2.42 0.99
C PHE A 151 -14.08 2.81 2.43
N ASP A 152 -15.31 2.56 2.89
CA ASP A 152 -15.62 2.65 4.32
C ASP A 152 -14.75 1.66 5.09
N GLY A 153 -14.66 0.40 4.66
CA GLY A 153 -13.84 -0.60 5.33
C GLY A 153 -12.34 -0.29 5.31
N ILE A 154 -11.81 0.20 4.18
CA ILE A 154 -10.38 0.43 4.01
C ILE A 154 -9.89 1.69 4.74
N LEU A 155 -10.69 2.76 4.80
CA LEU A 155 -10.33 4.03 5.42
C LEU A 155 -10.82 4.14 6.88
N SER A 156 -11.78 3.31 7.30
CA SER A 156 -12.25 3.30 8.70
C SER A 156 -11.18 2.79 9.65
N GLU A 157 -10.38 3.72 10.18
CA GLU A 157 -9.46 3.49 11.29
C GLU A 157 -10.16 3.60 12.66
N ARG A 158 -11.48 3.79 12.66
CA ARG A 158 -12.33 3.92 13.86
C ARG A 158 -12.16 2.76 14.84
N LYS A 159 -11.93 1.54 14.35
CA LYS A 159 -11.69 0.37 15.21
C LYS A 159 -10.32 0.44 15.91
N GLY A 160 -9.37 1.15 15.31
CA GLY A 160 -8.04 1.40 15.85
C GLY A 160 -8.00 2.44 16.96
N LEU A 161 -8.97 3.36 17.00
CA LEU A 161 -9.05 4.40 18.05
C LEU A 161 -9.19 3.82 19.47
N PHE A 162 -9.76 2.63 19.60
CA PHE A 162 -9.95 1.97 20.90
C PHE A 162 -8.74 1.14 21.34
N ASN A 163 -7.72 1.01 20.50
CA ASN A 163 -6.48 0.34 20.83
C ASN A 163 -5.30 1.33 20.70
N PRO A 164 -4.76 1.84 21.81
CA PRO A 164 -3.69 2.84 21.79
C PRO A 164 -2.44 2.34 21.06
N GLU A 165 -2.06 1.08 21.19
CA GLU A 165 -0.88 0.51 20.52
C GLU A 165 -1.07 0.45 19.00
N TYR A 166 -2.27 0.07 18.55
CA TYR A 166 -2.60 0.09 17.14
C TYR A 166 -2.67 1.53 16.62
N HIS A 167 -3.26 2.45 17.40
CA HIS A 167 -3.34 3.86 17.04
C HIS A 167 -1.97 4.51 16.89
N ASP A 168 -1.06 4.29 17.84
CA ASP A 168 0.31 4.81 17.78
C ASP A 168 1.07 4.23 16.60
N SER A 169 0.80 2.96 16.26
CA SER A 169 1.36 2.38 15.04
C SER A 169 0.97 3.20 13.80
N LEU A 170 -0.23 3.81 13.72
CA LEU A 170 -0.70 4.59 12.57
C LEU A 170 0.15 5.83 12.27
N LEU A 171 0.91 6.34 13.24
CA LEU A 171 1.77 7.51 13.07
C LEU A 171 2.99 7.25 12.20
N THR A 172 3.34 5.97 12.00
CA THR A 172 4.50 5.56 11.20
C THR A 172 4.10 4.56 10.15
N ASP A 173 4.83 4.54 9.05
CA ASP A 173 4.68 3.50 8.05
C ASP A 173 5.58 2.30 8.36
N ASP A 174 5.27 1.15 7.77
CA ASP A 174 6.21 0.04 7.77
C ASP A 174 7.39 0.35 6.83
N GLY A 175 8.50 -0.38 6.96
CA GLY A 175 9.67 -0.20 6.09
C GLY A 175 9.41 -0.47 4.59
N ILE A 176 8.20 -0.90 4.22
CA ILE A 176 7.77 -1.20 2.84
C ILE A 176 6.78 -0.13 2.32
N PHE A 177 6.45 0.86 3.15
CA PHE A 177 5.51 1.95 2.87
C PHE A 177 4.09 1.49 2.55
N SER A 178 3.61 0.43 3.21
CA SER A 178 2.32 -0.21 2.93
C SER A 178 1.14 0.74 3.14
N ARG A 179 1.17 1.59 4.17
CA ARG A 179 0.09 2.56 4.43
C ARG A 179 0.12 3.73 3.46
N SER A 180 1.31 4.28 3.19
CA SER A 180 1.46 5.35 2.20
C SER A 180 1.01 4.91 0.81
N LYS A 181 1.39 3.70 0.38
CA LYS A 181 0.94 3.11 -0.89
C LYS A 181 -0.58 2.92 -0.93
N LYS A 182 -1.16 2.45 0.17
CA LYS A 182 -2.62 2.29 0.33
C LYS A 182 -3.35 3.63 0.15
N TYR A 183 -2.94 4.68 0.85
CA TYR A 183 -3.60 5.99 0.71
C TYR A 183 -3.36 6.61 -0.66
N PHE A 184 -2.16 6.47 -1.23
CA PHE A 184 -1.87 6.97 -2.57
C PHE A 184 -2.75 6.31 -3.63
N TRP A 185 -2.86 4.98 -3.59
CA TRP A 185 -3.77 4.22 -4.46
C TRP A 185 -5.22 4.66 -4.26
N ALA A 186 -5.67 4.78 -3.01
CA ALA A 186 -7.02 5.20 -2.68
C ALA A 186 -7.36 6.58 -3.26
N ILE A 187 -6.46 7.56 -3.11
CA ILE A 187 -6.66 8.93 -3.63
C ILE A 187 -6.81 8.92 -5.15
N GLY A 188 -5.90 8.23 -5.85
CA GLY A 188 -5.93 8.15 -7.32
C GLY A 188 -7.18 7.43 -7.83
N PHE A 189 -7.56 6.31 -7.19
CA PHE A 189 -8.76 5.58 -7.55
C PHE A 189 -10.04 6.38 -7.30
N LEU A 190 -10.17 7.04 -6.14
CA LEU A 190 -11.34 7.85 -5.78
C LEU A 190 -11.49 9.07 -6.69
N GLU A 191 -10.39 9.66 -7.13
CA GLU A 191 -10.38 10.71 -8.14
C GLU A 191 -10.93 10.23 -9.47
N GLU A 192 -10.46 9.08 -9.95
CA GLU A 192 -10.88 8.53 -11.23
C GLU A 192 -12.36 8.11 -11.24
N VAL A 193 -12.84 7.51 -10.16
CA VAL A 193 -14.27 7.21 -9.97
C VAL A 193 -15.10 8.51 -9.93
N GLY A 194 -14.61 9.55 -9.25
CA GLY A 194 -15.27 10.86 -9.20
C GLY A 194 -15.41 11.50 -10.57
N ASN A 195 -14.39 11.36 -11.43
CA ASN A 195 -14.42 11.81 -12.82
C ASN A 195 -15.43 11.01 -13.64
N SER A 196 -15.39 9.68 -13.56
CA SER A 196 -16.36 8.78 -14.22
C SER A 196 -17.82 9.10 -13.85
N ILE A 197 -18.12 9.35 -12.57
CA ILE A 197 -19.47 9.76 -12.13
C ILE A 197 -19.86 11.11 -12.72
N SER A 198 -18.93 12.07 -12.77
CA SER A 198 -19.18 13.40 -13.32
C SER A 198 -19.54 13.34 -14.81
N ASP A 199 -18.79 12.54 -15.57
CA ASP A 199 -19.05 12.33 -16.99
C ASP A 199 -20.42 11.67 -17.20
N ASN A 200 -20.74 10.63 -16.44
CA ASN A 200 -22.02 9.94 -16.53
C ASN A 200 -23.21 10.86 -16.17
N ILE A 201 -23.05 11.76 -15.19
CA ILE A 201 -24.08 12.77 -14.87
C ILE A 201 -24.31 13.71 -16.05
N VAL A 202 -23.25 14.16 -16.72
CA VAL A 202 -23.37 15.03 -17.90
C VAL A 202 -24.06 14.29 -19.04
N GLN A 203 -23.70 13.03 -19.30
CA GLN A 203 -24.36 12.20 -20.32
C GLN A 203 -25.84 12.01 -20.04
N LEU A 204 -26.20 11.74 -18.78
CA LEU A 204 -27.59 11.57 -18.38
C LEU A 204 -28.40 12.86 -18.50
N LYS A 205 -27.84 14.01 -18.10
CA LYS A 205 -28.49 15.31 -18.29
C LYS A 205 -28.80 15.60 -19.75
N ARG A 206 -27.83 15.35 -20.65
CA ARG A 206 -28.03 15.50 -22.10
C ARG A 206 -29.11 14.56 -22.64
N PHE A 207 -29.14 13.32 -22.15
CA PHE A 207 -30.19 12.37 -22.52
C PHE A 207 -31.57 12.86 -22.06
N VAL A 208 -31.70 13.35 -20.82
CA VAL A 208 -32.95 13.93 -20.31
C VAL A 208 -33.37 15.17 -21.10
N GLU A 209 -32.44 16.05 -21.47
CA GLU A 209 -32.70 17.19 -22.35
C GLU A 209 -33.21 16.76 -23.73
N LEU A 210 -32.63 15.70 -24.30
CA LEU A 210 -33.09 15.09 -25.56
C LEU A 210 -34.52 14.53 -25.44
N MET A 211 -34.85 13.92 -24.30
CA MET A 211 -36.23 13.49 -24.05
C MET A 211 -37.17 14.69 -24.01
N LYS A 212 -36.83 15.72 -23.23
CA LYS A 212 -37.66 16.92 -23.08
C LYS A 212 -37.89 17.66 -24.39
N SER A 213 -36.90 17.69 -25.30
CA SER A 213 -37.06 18.30 -26.62
C SER A 213 -37.97 17.52 -27.56
N ASN A 214 -38.35 16.29 -27.19
CA ASN A 214 -39.21 15.40 -27.99
C ASN A 214 -40.34 14.86 -27.11
N PRO A 215 -41.30 15.69 -26.65
CA PRO A 215 -42.43 15.20 -25.85
C PRO A 215 -43.30 14.22 -26.66
N PRO A 216 -44.04 13.31 -25.99
CA PRO A 216 -44.97 12.41 -26.67
C PRO A 216 -46.11 13.20 -27.33
N THR A 217 -46.64 12.68 -28.43
CA THR A 217 -47.73 13.33 -29.19
C THR A 217 -49.09 13.17 -28.50
N LEU A 218 -49.27 12.12 -27.69
CA LEU A 218 -50.53 11.79 -27.03
C LEU A 218 -50.53 12.22 -25.55
N GLU A 219 -51.58 12.91 -25.10
CA GLU A 219 -51.69 13.44 -23.73
C GLU A 219 -51.68 12.35 -22.65
N THR A 220 -52.24 11.17 -22.93
CA THR A 220 -52.27 10.04 -21.98
C THR A 220 -50.86 9.53 -21.65
N THR A 221 -49.96 9.53 -22.64
CA THR A 221 -48.55 9.18 -22.51
C THR A 221 -47.74 10.28 -21.81
N GLY A 222 -48.23 11.52 -21.80
CA GLY A 222 -47.56 12.67 -21.19
C GLY A 222 -47.27 12.49 -19.69
N ARG A 223 -48.17 11.83 -18.94
CA ARG A 223 -47.97 11.56 -17.51
C ARG A 223 -46.85 10.55 -17.25
N ASP A 224 -46.83 9.44 -18.00
CA ASP A 224 -45.81 8.41 -17.85
C ASP A 224 -44.43 8.91 -18.30
N PHE A 225 -44.41 9.74 -19.35
CA PHE A 225 -43.22 10.44 -19.80
C PHE A 225 -42.65 11.39 -18.73
N GLN A 226 -43.52 12.16 -18.08
CA GLN A 226 -43.10 13.04 -16.97
C GLN A 226 -42.54 12.24 -15.79
N LEU A 227 -43.18 11.11 -15.45
CA LEU A 227 -42.69 10.19 -14.41
C LEU A 227 -41.33 9.59 -14.80
N ALA A 228 -41.11 9.26 -16.07
CA ALA A 228 -39.81 8.76 -16.56
C ALA A 228 -38.71 9.84 -16.42
N ILE A 229 -39.01 11.09 -16.78
CA ILE A 229 -38.10 12.22 -16.56
C ILE A 229 -37.76 12.37 -15.07
N GLU A 230 -38.76 12.31 -14.18
CA GLU A 230 -38.56 12.43 -12.74
C GLU A 230 -37.66 11.32 -12.20
N LYS A 231 -37.86 10.07 -12.63
CA LYS A 231 -36.99 8.93 -12.28
C LYS A 231 -35.53 9.17 -12.66
N HIS A 232 -35.27 9.75 -13.83
CA HIS A 232 -33.90 10.13 -14.24
C HIS A 232 -33.33 11.25 -13.37
N TYR A 233 -34.13 12.26 -13.00
CA TYR A 233 -33.68 13.31 -12.08
C TYR A 233 -33.32 12.79 -10.69
N ILE A 234 -34.13 11.89 -10.13
CA ILE A 234 -33.82 11.22 -8.86
C ILE A 234 -32.51 10.43 -9.00
N THR A 235 -32.29 9.77 -10.13
CA THR A 235 -31.06 9.02 -10.41
C THR A 235 -29.84 9.95 -10.50
N ILE A 236 -29.98 11.12 -11.14
CA ILE A 236 -28.94 12.16 -11.16
C ILE A 236 -28.60 12.60 -9.74
N GLN A 237 -29.60 12.85 -8.89
CA GLN A 237 -29.38 13.24 -7.49
C GLN A 237 -28.65 12.15 -6.70
N ARG A 238 -29.01 10.88 -6.89
CA ARG A 238 -28.29 9.74 -6.27
C ARG A 238 -26.83 9.68 -6.71
N MET A 239 -26.56 9.88 -7.99
CA MET A 239 -25.18 9.93 -8.50
C MET A 239 -24.40 11.13 -7.95
N GLN A 240 -25.04 12.29 -7.79
CA GLN A 240 -24.42 13.46 -7.15
C GLN A 240 -24.06 13.19 -5.69
N MET A 241 -24.96 12.52 -4.94
CA MET A 241 -24.70 12.11 -3.57
C MET A 241 -23.56 11.09 -3.47
N LEU A 242 -23.48 10.14 -4.40
CA LEU A 242 -22.33 9.23 -4.48
C LEU A 242 -21.04 9.98 -4.77
N LYS A 243 -21.05 10.93 -5.70
CA LYS A 243 -19.89 11.77 -6.00
C LYS A 243 -19.41 12.53 -4.77
N THR A 244 -20.31 13.14 -4.00
CA THR A 244 -19.92 13.86 -2.77
C THR A 244 -19.36 12.91 -1.72
N ARG A 245 -19.93 11.70 -1.58
CA ARG A 245 -19.39 10.65 -0.69
C ARG A 245 -17.97 10.23 -1.10
N PHE A 246 -17.71 10.00 -2.39
CA PHE A 246 -16.37 9.69 -2.88
C PHE A 246 -15.38 10.83 -2.69
N LEU A 247 -15.81 12.08 -2.90
CA LEU A 247 -14.97 13.25 -2.63
C LEU A 247 -14.62 13.39 -1.15
N HIS A 248 -15.57 13.11 -0.25
CA HIS A 248 -15.32 13.11 1.19
C HIS A 248 -14.28 12.04 1.55
N LYS A 249 -14.42 10.83 1.01
CA LYS A 249 -13.44 9.74 1.18
C LYS A 249 -12.06 10.09 0.63
N LYS A 250 -11.99 10.80 -0.49
CA LYS A 250 -10.72 11.28 -1.05
C LYS A 250 -10.05 12.24 -0.07
N LYS A 251 -10.80 13.18 0.50
CA LYS A 251 -10.31 14.13 1.51
C LYS A 251 -9.84 13.42 2.78
N GLU A 252 -10.59 12.42 3.24
CA GLU A 252 -10.21 11.56 4.36
C GLU A 252 -8.87 10.85 4.09
N ALA A 253 -8.73 10.21 2.93
CA ALA A 253 -7.48 9.55 2.53
C ALA A 253 -6.30 10.54 2.39
N MET A 254 -6.54 11.76 1.91
CA MET A 254 -5.53 12.82 1.87
C MET A 254 -5.10 13.24 3.28
N ALA A 255 -6.05 13.46 4.19
CA ALA A 255 -5.75 13.82 5.58
C ALA A 255 -4.95 12.71 6.29
N LEU A 256 -5.30 11.44 6.07
CA LEU A 256 -4.58 10.29 6.62
C LEU A 256 -3.14 10.22 6.09
N ARG A 257 -2.94 10.41 4.79
CA ARG A 257 -1.60 10.47 4.18
C ARG A 257 -0.77 11.62 4.76
N ASP A 258 -1.37 12.82 4.83
CA ASP A 258 -0.66 14.02 5.26
C ASP A 258 -0.32 13.95 6.76
N GLY A 259 -1.22 13.36 7.57
CA GLY A 259 -0.95 13.03 8.98
C GLY A 259 0.19 12.02 9.14
N LEU A 260 0.17 10.94 8.36
CA LEU A 260 1.24 9.92 8.36
C LEU A 260 2.61 10.52 8.01
N PHE A 261 2.68 11.37 6.97
CA PHE A 261 3.93 11.99 6.55
C PHE A 261 4.41 13.05 7.54
N SER A 262 3.50 13.84 8.10
CA SER A 262 3.86 14.83 9.13
C SER A 262 4.42 14.16 10.38
N ALA A 263 3.77 13.09 10.85
CA ALA A 263 4.24 12.33 12.01
C ALA A 263 5.57 11.62 11.73
N SER A 264 5.72 10.99 10.55
CA SER A 264 6.96 10.33 10.14
C SER A 264 8.13 11.31 10.05
N ALA A 265 7.92 12.51 9.49
CA ALA A 265 8.95 13.54 9.42
C ALA A 265 9.40 14.03 10.81
N VAL A 266 8.46 14.18 11.76
CA VAL A 266 8.80 14.54 13.15
C VAL A 266 9.60 13.42 13.83
N MET A 267 9.23 12.16 13.62
CA MET A 267 9.95 11.03 14.18
C MET A 267 11.35 10.87 13.60
N GLU A 268 11.50 11.07 12.29
CA GLU A 268 12.80 11.07 11.61
C GLU A 268 13.69 12.21 12.12
N SER A 269 13.11 13.40 12.31
CA SER A 269 13.82 14.53 12.91
C SER A 269 14.31 14.22 14.33
N ARG A 270 13.45 13.64 15.19
CA ARG A 270 13.83 13.22 16.56
C ARG A 270 14.91 12.14 16.57
N ALA A 271 14.82 11.16 15.67
CA ALA A 271 15.84 10.12 15.55
C ALA A 271 17.18 10.71 15.07
N SER A 272 17.14 11.67 14.14
CA SER A 272 18.32 12.37 13.65
C SER A 272 18.98 13.24 14.74
N THR A 273 18.20 13.94 15.57
CA THR A 273 18.75 14.70 16.69
C THR A 273 19.38 13.80 17.75
N GLN A 274 18.71 12.69 18.12
CA GLN A 274 19.29 11.71 19.05
C GLN A 274 20.57 11.10 18.50
N LEU A 275 20.61 10.79 17.19
CA LEU A 275 21.82 10.32 16.54
C LEU A 275 22.92 11.38 16.57
N GLY A 276 22.58 12.64 16.29
CA GLY A 276 23.50 13.77 16.37
C GLY A 276 24.08 13.98 17.77
N GLU A 277 23.25 13.88 18.80
CA GLU A 277 23.67 13.92 20.21
C GLU A 277 24.59 12.75 20.56
N ASN A 278 24.24 11.54 20.14
CA ASN A 278 25.08 10.36 20.35
C ASN A 278 26.44 10.48 19.65
N ILE A 279 26.46 11.00 18.43
CA ILE A 279 27.72 11.29 17.71
C ILE A 279 28.51 12.36 18.45
N ARG A 280 27.85 13.41 18.96
CA ARG A 280 28.50 14.47 19.73
C ARG A 280 29.13 13.92 21.02
N LEU A 281 28.40 13.10 21.77
CA LEU A 281 28.89 12.44 22.99
C LEU A 281 30.03 11.48 22.70
N LEU A 282 29.93 10.69 21.62
CA LEU A 282 31.00 9.81 21.18
C LEU A 282 32.25 10.60 20.80
N THR A 283 32.07 11.70 20.07
CA THR A 283 33.16 12.59 19.66
C THR A 283 33.83 13.20 20.89
N PHE A 284 33.07 13.75 21.84
CA PHE A 284 33.63 14.25 23.11
C PHE A 284 34.36 13.17 23.90
N SER A 285 33.81 11.96 23.97
CA SER A 285 34.46 10.83 24.64
C SER A 285 35.79 10.46 23.97
N PHE A 286 35.86 10.52 22.64
CA PHE A 286 37.09 10.28 21.89
C PHE A 286 38.15 11.35 22.15
N TRP A 287 37.76 12.62 22.19
CA TRP A 287 38.66 13.74 22.54
C TRP A 287 39.02 13.78 24.03
N SER A 288 38.23 13.15 24.90
CA SER A 288 38.48 13.04 26.34
C SER A 288 39.35 11.84 26.71
N ILE A 289 39.83 11.03 25.76
CA ILE A 289 40.81 9.97 26.03
C ILE A 289 42.11 10.64 26.47
N ASN A 290 42.42 10.48 27.75
CA ASN A 290 43.62 10.99 28.42
C ASN A 290 44.90 10.51 27.71
N ASP A 291 45.92 11.37 27.63
CA ASP A 291 47.23 11.14 26.97
C ASP A 291 47.97 9.89 27.46
N ASN A 292 47.53 9.31 28.58
CA ASN A 292 48.14 8.15 29.21
C ASN A 292 47.76 6.78 28.58
N LEU A 293 46.72 6.69 27.74
CA LEU A 293 46.27 5.41 27.12
C LEU A 293 46.62 5.28 25.63
N PHE A 294 46.72 6.40 24.90
CA PHE A 294 47.15 6.44 23.50
C PHE A 294 48.04 7.66 23.28
N SER A 295 49.24 7.44 22.75
CA SER A 295 50.13 8.55 22.36
C SER A 295 49.44 9.42 21.31
N LEU A 296 49.45 10.74 21.49
CA LEU A 296 49.04 11.76 20.51
C LEU A 296 49.57 11.47 19.10
N SER A 297 50.78 10.93 18.99
CA SER A 297 51.40 10.51 17.72
C SER A 297 50.68 9.33 17.04
N ALA A 298 50.18 8.36 17.80
CA ALA A 298 49.42 7.23 17.28
C ALA A 298 48.00 7.66 16.85
N LEU A 299 47.36 8.56 17.61
CA LEU A 299 46.05 9.11 17.27
C LEU A 299 46.11 9.92 15.96
N ALA A 300 47.16 10.74 15.79
CA ALA A 300 47.40 11.55 14.59
C ALA A 300 47.58 10.71 13.31
N ILE A 301 48.06 9.46 13.43
CA ILE A 301 48.20 8.53 12.30
C ILE A 301 46.89 7.76 12.06
N VAL A 302 46.19 7.33 13.11
CA VAL A 302 45.00 6.49 13.00
C VAL A 302 43.79 7.28 12.46
N ILE A 303 43.59 8.53 12.89
CA ILE A 303 42.47 9.37 12.44
C ILE A 303 42.41 9.53 10.90
N PRO A 304 43.49 9.93 10.20
CA PRO A 304 43.45 10.05 8.74
C PRO A 304 43.29 8.69 8.06
N ILE A 305 43.91 7.62 8.57
CA ILE A 305 43.75 6.27 7.98
C ILE A 305 42.30 5.79 8.09
N VAL A 306 41.68 5.92 9.26
CA VAL A 306 40.27 5.55 9.48
C VAL A 306 39.35 6.45 8.67
N SER A 307 39.63 7.75 8.57
CA SER A 307 38.83 8.68 7.77
C SER A 307 38.91 8.35 6.28
N ILE A 308 40.10 8.09 5.75
CA ILE A 308 40.31 7.67 4.34
C ILE A 308 39.61 6.34 4.09
N CYS A 309 39.74 5.36 4.99
CA CYS A 309 39.05 4.07 4.86
C CYS A 309 37.53 4.24 4.88
N THR A 310 37.01 5.05 5.80
CA THR A 310 35.57 5.30 5.93
C THR A 310 35.03 6.01 4.68
N TYR A 311 35.75 7.03 4.20
CA TYR A 311 35.38 7.75 2.98
C TYR A 311 35.42 6.85 1.74
N ALA A 312 36.44 6.00 1.62
CA ALA A 312 36.55 5.03 0.54
C ALA A 312 35.42 3.98 0.58
N ILE A 313 34.98 3.56 1.76
CA ILE A 313 33.83 2.64 1.92
C ILE A 313 32.53 3.36 1.53
N VAL A 314 32.28 4.56 2.05
CA VAL A 314 31.04 5.32 1.82
C VAL A 314 30.90 5.72 0.35
N PHE A 315 31.96 6.23 -0.27
CA PHE A 315 31.96 6.62 -1.68
C PHE A 315 31.79 5.42 -2.62
N ASN A 316 32.20 4.24 -2.16
CA ASN A 316 32.09 3.00 -2.91
C ASN A 316 30.95 2.10 -2.41
N LEU A 317 30.00 2.60 -1.62
CA LEU A 317 28.89 1.82 -1.07
C LEU A 317 28.04 1.16 -2.17
N ASN A 318 27.81 1.86 -3.28
CA ASN A 318 27.09 1.29 -4.43
C ASN A 318 27.90 0.19 -5.14
N GLY A 319 29.22 0.36 -5.29
CA GLY A 319 30.11 -0.65 -5.88
C GLY A 319 30.29 -1.86 -4.98
N ILE A 320 30.43 -1.66 -3.67
CA ILE A 320 30.49 -2.68 -2.63
C ILE A 320 29.14 -3.38 -2.50
N ALA A 321 28.00 -2.68 -2.53
CA ALA A 321 26.68 -3.29 -2.51
C ALA A 321 26.41 -4.11 -3.78
N TRP A 322 26.87 -3.65 -4.94
CA TRP A 322 26.83 -4.42 -6.19
C TRP A 322 27.74 -5.65 -6.11
N LEU A 323 28.98 -5.52 -5.62
CA LEU A 323 29.91 -6.63 -5.37
C LEU A 323 29.37 -7.62 -4.35
N LEU A 324 28.75 -7.17 -3.26
CA LEU A 324 28.11 -8.04 -2.27
C LEU A 324 26.87 -8.72 -2.84
N LYS A 325 26.06 -8.04 -3.66
CA LYS A 325 24.92 -8.65 -4.37
C LYS A 325 25.38 -9.67 -5.43
N GLN A 326 26.45 -9.38 -6.16
CA GLN A 326 27.08 -10.27 -7.14
C GLN A 326 27.71 -11.49 -6.45
N THR A 327 28.36 -11.27 -5.30
CA THR A 327 29.03 -12.32 -4.50
C THR A 327 28.03 -13.17 -3.71
N THR A 328 26.90 -12.60 -3.27
CA THR A 328 25.82 -13.39 -2.64
C THR A 328 25.07 -14.29 -3.63
N ARG A 329 25.20 -14.06 -4.93
CA ARG A 329 24.64 -14.90 -6.00
C ARG A 329 25.65 -15.92 -6.56
N SER A 330 26.93 -15.83 -6.19
CA SER A 330 27.98 -16.68 -6.74
C SER A 330 28.14 -18.00 -5.97
N SER A 331 28.52 -19.04 -6.71
CA SER A 331 28.80 -20.39 -6.17
C SER A 331 29.92 -20.43 -5.14
N LEU A 332 30.73 -19.37 -5.04
CA LEU A 332 31.83 -19.24 -4.08
C LEU A 332 31.33 -19.00 -2.65
N LEU A 333 30.23 -18.25 -2.45
CA LEU A 333 29.71 -17.98 -1.12
C LEU A 333 29.01 -19.22 -0.53
N GLN A 334 28.38 -20.04 -1.37
CA GLN A 334 27.89 -21.36 -0.98
C GLN A 334 29.06 -22.27 -0.57
N LYS A 335 30.12 -22.34 -1.38
CA LYS A 335 31.35 -23.09 -1.04
C LYS A 335 32.02 -22.58 0.24
N PHE A 336 32.00 -21.27 0.50
CA PHE A 336 32.51 -20.69 1.74
C PHE A 336 31.65 -21.08 2.94
N ILE A 337 30.32 -21.02 2.82
CA ILE A 337 29.40 -21.47 3.86
C ILE A 337 29.58 -22.96 4.14
N ASP A 338 29.76 -23.79 3.09
CA ASP A 338 30.03 -25.22 3.20
C ASP A 338 31.34 -25.48 3.93
N PHE A 339 32.40 -24.75 3.58
CA PHE A 339 33.70 -24.83 4.26
C PHE A 339 33.62 -24.42 5.73
N GLN A 340 32.85 -23.37 6.06
CA GLN A 340 32.68 -22.92 7.45
C GLN A 340 31.83 -23.90 8.28
N ILE A 341 30.80 -24.52 7.69
CA ILE A 341 29.98 -25.53 8.39
C ILE A 341 30.79 -26.80 8.64
N ASP A 342 31.61 -27.24 7.68
CA ASP A 342 32.55 -28.36 7.86
C ASP A 342 33.61 -28.04 8.93
N GLY A 343 34.13 -26.81 8.94
CA GLY A 343 35.05 -26.31 9.96
C GLY A 343 34.42 -26.21 11.35
N MET A 344 33.14 -25.84 11.45
CA MET A 344 32.38 -25.83 12.71
C MET A 344 32.15 -27.25 13.25
N GLY A 345 31.97 -28.25 12.38
CA GLY A 345 31.81 -29.66 12.76
C GLY A 345 33.11 -30.31 13.28
N LYS A 346 34.27 -29.87 12.78
CA LYS A 346 35.60 -30.40 13.12
C LYS A 346 36.32 -29.65 14.24
N GLY A 347 35.75 -28.55 14.75
CA GLY A 347 36.35 -27.74 15.82
C GLY A 347 36.34 -28.41 17.19
N THR A 348 37.33 -28.09 18.02
CA THR A 348 37.48 -28.56 19.42
C THR A 348 36.43 -27.98 20.39
N ASP A 349 35.76 -26.89 20.03
CA ASP A 349 34.71 -26.25 20.86
C ASP A 349 33.33 -26.93 20.69
N SER A 350 32.81 -27.55 21.76
CA SER A 350 31.52 -28.26 21.79
C SER A 350 30.34 -27.40 21.32
N HIS A 351 30.32 -26.13 21.72
CA HIS A 351 29.26 -25.18 21.42
C HIS A 351 29.14 -24.81 19.93
N TRP A 352 30.25 -24.81 19.18
CA TRP A 352 30.22 -24.55 17.74
C TRP A 352 29.86 -25.79 16.93
N ARG A 353 30.19 -26.97 17.45
CA ARG A 353 29.81 -28.26 16.85
C ARG A 353 28.30 -28.48 16.90
N ASP A 354 27.68 -28.22 18.05
CA ASP A 354 26.22 -28.33 18.21
C ASP A 354 25.47 -27.29 17.35
N ARG A 355 26.06 -26.10 17.18
CA ARG A 355 25.53 -25.05 16.29
C ARG A 355 25.70 -25.39 14.81
N GLY A 356 26.83 -25.96 14.41
CA GLY A 356 27.05 -26.48 13.05
C GLY A 356 26.03 -27.56 12.69
N ALA A 357 25.74 -28.46 13.64
CA ALA A 357 24.70 -29.48 13.48
C ALA A 357 23.29 -28.88 13.35
N SER A 358 22.93 -27.88 14.17
CA SER A 358 21.64 -27.18 14.07
C SER A 358 21.47 -26.44 12.73
N LEU A 359 22.53 -25.78 12.24
CA LEU A 359 22.53 -25.11 10.94
C LEU A 359 22.44 -26.08 9.75
N SER A 360 23.08 -27.25 9.85
CA SER A 360 22.95 -28.30 8.83
C SER A 360 21.52 -28.85 8.74
N LYS A 361 20.85 -29.04 9.89
CA LYS A 361 19.44 -29.49 9.96
C LYS A 361 18.46 -28.44 9.41
N LEU A 362 18.66 -27.16 9.73
CA LEU A 362 17.86 -26.05 9.20
C LEU A 362 18.00 -25.90 7.67
N ARG A 363 19.16 -26.23 7.11
CA ARG A 363 19.39 -26.21 5.65
C ARG A 363 18.66 -27.33 4.92
N ALA A 364 18.62 -28.54 5.50
CA ALA A 364 17.86 -29.66 4.95
C ALA A 364 16.33 -29.41 4.98
N ALA A 365 15.86 -28.55 5.89
CA ALA A 365 14.44 -28.27 6.10
C ALA A 365 13.88 -27.05 5.32
N HIS A 366 14.66 -26.31 4.51
CA HIS A 366 14.21 -25.01 3.98
C HIS A 366 14.25 -24.88 2.44
N GLN A 367 13.13 -25.25 1.81
CA GLN A 367 12.61 -24.60 0.60
C GLN A 367 11.56 -23.49 0.90
N GLY A 368 11.32 -23.14 2.17
CA GLY A 368 10.37 -22.07 2.48
C GLY A 368 10.46 -21.56 3.91
N LYS A 369 10.69 -20.24 4.03
CA LYS A 369 10.62 -19.37 5.23
C LYS A 369 11.93 -19.21 6.02
N GLY A 370 12.38 -17.95 6.11
CA GLY A 370 13.34 -17.46 7.11
C GLY A 370 14.83 -17.69 6.79
N HIS A 371 15.53 -16.65 6.33
CA HIS A 371 17.00 -16.70 6.26
C HIS A 371 17.59 -16.45 7.66
N PRO A 372 18.42 -17.34 8.22
CA PRO A 372 19.20 -17.01 9.40
C PRO A 372 20.20 -15.89 9.08
N SER A 373 20.49 -15.03 10.07
CA SER A 373 21.33 -13.84 9.85
C SER A 373 22.74 -14.24 9.40
N ARG A 374 23.09 -13.82 8.17
CA ARG A 374 24.35 -14.15 7.49
C ARG A 374 25.60 -13.60 8.22
N TRP A 375 25.41 -12.66 9.14
CA TRP A 375 26.42 -12.11 10.04
C TRP A 375 27.07 -13.17 10.95
N ARG A 376 26.39 -14.28 11.23
CA ARG A 376 26.92 -15.35 12.09
C ARG A 376 28.08 -16.12 11.46
N PHE A 377 28.11 -16.25 10.13
CA PHE A 377 29.22 -16.88 9.40
C PHE A 377 30.45 -15.97 9.37
N LEU A 378 30.23 -14.66 9.18
CA LEU A 378 31.27 -13.64 9.26
C LEU A 378 31.90 -13.58 10.66
N HIS A 379 31.09 -13.70 11.72
CA HIS A 379 31.57 -13.74 13.10
C HIS A 379 32.49 -14.94 13.36
N PHE A 380 32.14 -16.13 12.87
CA PHE A 380 33.00 -17.32 13.03
C PHE A 380 34.29 -17.24 12.20
N ALA A 381 34.21 -16.74 10.96
CA ALA A 381 35.37 -16.53 10.11
C ALA A 381 36.34 -15.48 10.71
N ALA A 382 35.81 -14.38 11.24
CA ALA A 382 36.59 -13.38 11.95
C ALA A 382 37.27 -13.98 13.18
N ARG A 383 36.58 -14.82 13.96
CA ARG A 383 37.16 -15.53 15.11
C ARG A 383 38.28 -16.50 14.73
N GLN A 384 38.15 -17.23 13.62
CA GLN A 384 39.20 -18.13 13.13
C GLN A 384 40.47 -17.37 12.70
N VAL A 385 40.30 -16.23 12.03
CA VAL A 385 41.40 -15.35 11.62
C VAL A 385 42.04 -14.69 12.85
N PHE A 386 41.23 -14.23 13.81
CA PHE A 386 41.71 -13.67 15.08
C PHE A 386 42.50 -14.71 15.87
N LEU A 387 41.95 -15.90 16.10
CA LEU A 387 42.62 -16.97 16.87
C LEU A 387 43.93 -17.44 16.21
N LYS A 388 43.96 -17.56 14.87
CA LYS A 388 45.19 -17.93 14.15
C LYS A 388 46.28 -16.85 14.20
N LYS A 389 45.91 -15.57 14.14
CA LYS A 389 46.88 -14.47 14.22
C LYS A 389 47.33 -14.15 15.64
N TRP A 390 46.47 -14.37 16.64
CA TRP A 390 46.81 -14.16 18.04
C TRP A 390 47.70 -15.26 18.61
N ALA A 391 47.63 -16.48 18.06
CA ALA A 391 48.58 -17.56 18.38
C ALA A 391 50.01 -17.33 17.84
N PHE A 392 50.21 -16.32 16.98
CA PHE A 392 51.48 -16.05 16.29
C PHE A 392 52.24 -14.82 16.82
N ILE A 393 51.79 -14.21 17.93
CA ILE A 393 52.48 -13.12 18.61
C ILE A 393 53.26 -13.71 19.81
N PRO A 394 54.60 -13.87 19.74
CA PRO A 394 55.36 -14.53 20.80
C PRO A 394 55.52 -13.69 22.08
N SER A 395 55.08 -12.43 22.11
CA SER A 395 55.42 -11.47 23.17
C SER A 395 54.48 -11.45 24.39
N LEU A 396 53.45 -12.31 24.47
CA LEU A 396 52.57 -12.36 25.66
C LEU A 396 52.75 -13.61 26.53
N GLN A 397 53.66 -14.53 26.19
CA GLN A 397 54.00 -15.68 27.06
C GLN A 397 55.07 -15.38 28.12
N ILE A 398 55.71 -14.21 28.07
CA ILE A 398 56.77 -13.83 29.02
C ILE A 398 56.20 -13.25 30.33
N LEU A 399 54.94 -12.81 30.35
CA LEU A 399 54.31 -12.24 31.55
C LEU A 399 53.54 -13.25 32.43
N SER A 400 53.37 -14.51 31.99
CA SER A 400 52.65 -15.54 32.77
C SER A 400 53.55 -16.56 33.47
N ARG A 401 54.88 -16.49 33.29
CA ARG A 401 55.85 -17.43 33.90
C ARG A 401 56.70 -16.87 35.04
N ALA A 402 56.52 -15.61 35.42
CA ALA A 402 57.27 -14.99 36.53
C ALA A 402 56.58 -15.02 37.91
N SER A 403 55.36 -15.55 38.06
CA SER A 403 54.65 -15.56 39.38
C SER A 403 54.45 -16.92 40.03
N ARG A 404 55.20 -17.95 39.63
CA ARG A 404 55.16 -19.26 40.31
C ARG A 404 56.54 -19.73 40.76
N SER A 405 57.03 -19.12 41.84
CA SER A 405 58.13 -19.67 42.64
C SER A 405 58.14 -19.05 44.06
N GLY A 406 57.41 -19.68 45.00
CA GLY A 406 57.81 -19.89 46.41
C GLY A 406 57.82 -18.66 47.33
N ARG A 407 57.52 -18.71 48.63
CA ARG A 407 57.32 -19.76 49.64
C ARG A 407 56.64 -19.07 50.84
N ALA A 408 55.98 -19.86 51.68
CA ALA A 408 55.26 -19.43 52.88
C ALA A 408 56.14 -18.77 53.97
N PHE A 409 55.59 -17.80 54.72
CA PHE A 409 55.46 -17.80 56.20
C PHE A 409 54.84 -16.48 56.72
N GLY A 410 53.86 -16.58 57.61
CA GLY A 410 53.78 -15.78 58.84
C GLY A 410 53.27 -14.32 58.84
N ALA A 411 52.00 -14.19 59.26
CA ALA A 411 51.49 -13.27 60.29
C ALA A 411 51.37 -11.74 60.10
N SER A 412 50.14 -11.30 60.41
CA SER A 412 49.64 -10.04 61.02
C SER A 412 49.31 -8.81 60.16
N GLU A 413 48.00 -8.53 60.18
CA GLU A 413 47.29 -7.25 60.29
C GLU A 413 47.44 -6.14 59.24
N GLY A 414 46.28 -5.71 58.70
CA GLY A 414 46.10 -4.40 58.06
C GLY A 414 45.15 -4.38 56.87
N ASP A 415 43.85 -4.32 57.15
CA ASP A 415 42.69 -3.78 56.40
C ASP A 415 42.56 -3.71 54.86
N ALA A 416 41.28 -3.77 54.47
CA ALA A 416 40.65 -3.46 53.17
C ALA A 416 40.58 -4.58 52.12
N SER A 417 39.47 -5.33 52.14
CA SER A 417 38.99 -6.15 51.00
C SER A 417 37.95 -5.38 50.16
N PRO A 418 38.05 -5.40 48.81
CA PRO A 418 37.10 -4.76 47.92
C PRO A 418 35.87 -5.65 47.64
N VAL A 419 34.70 -5.02 47.59
CA VAL A 419 33.41 -5.66 47.28
C VAL A 419 33.32 -6.04 45.81
N SER A 420 32.90 -7.29 45.61
CA SER A 420 32.55 -7.96 44.37
C SER A 420 31.44 -7.25 43.59
N LEU A 421 31.69 -6.96 42.31
CA LEU A 421 30.68 -6.56 41.32
C LEU A 421 29.87 -7.80 40.90
N GLY A 422 28.79 -8.06 41.63
CA GLY A 422 27.76 -9.03 41.26
C GLY A 422 26.77 -8.45 40.24
N ASN A 423 26.33 -9.33 39.33
CA ASN A 423 25.09 -9.32 38.54
C ASN A 423 24.25 -8.02 38.52
N LEU A 424 24.28 -7.32 37.38
CA LEU A 424 23.29 -6.30 36.97
C LEU A 424 22.12 -6.94 36.21
N GLY A 425 21.45 -7.88 36.86
CA GLY A 425 20.06 -8.25 36.55
C GLY A 425 19.25 -7.88 37.77
N ASP A 426 18.22 -7.05 37.58
CA ASP A 426 17.27 -6.57 38.61
C ASP A 426 17.68 -5.29 39.37
N ILE A 427 17.44 -4.14 38.75
CA ILE A 427 17.15 -2.90 39.50
C ILE A 427 15.76 -2.41 39.08
N HIS A 428 14.78 -2.59 39.98
CA HIS A 428 13.50 -1.90 39.93
C HIS A 428 13.69 -0.50 40.53
N VAL A 429 13.48 0.55 39.74
CA VAL A 429 13.46 1.93 40.24
C VAL A 429 12.04 2.26 40.72
N ARG A 430 11.91 2.51 42.02
CA ARG A 430 10.73 3.12 42.65
C ARG A 430 10.91 4.63 42.59
N VAL A 431 10.02 5.35 41.92
CA VAL A 431 10.03 6.81 41.85
C VAL A 431 9.09 7.34 42.92
N GLU A 432 9.63 7.96 43.97
CA GLU A 432 8.91 8.83 44.87
C GLU A 432 9.07 10.28 44.38
N VAL A 433 7.95 10.95 44.15
CA VAL A 433 7.91 12.36 43.72
C VAL A 433 7.60 13.20 44.94
N ASP A 434 8.54 14.04 45.35
CA ASP A 434 8.33 15.04 46.39
C ASP A 434 7.76 16.31 45.75
N VAL A 435 6.54 16.68 46.13
CA VAL A 435 5.77 17.79 45.56
C VAL A 435 5.76 18.93 46.57
N GLU A 436 6.84 19.71 46.67
CA GLU A 436 6.80 20.95 47.44
C GLU A 436 7.94 21.93 47.11
N SER A 437 8.02 22.42 45.85
CA SER A 437 8.81 23.64 45.56
C SER A 437 8.46 24.32 44.22
N CYS A 438 7.20 24.65 43.98
CA CYS A 438 6.84 25.61 42.91
C CYS A 438 5.63 26.46 43.32
N ASN A 439 5.83 27.31 44.33
CA ASN A 439 4.99 28.48 44.56
C ASN A 439 5.87 29.59 45.10
N ASN A 440 6.54 30.33 44.21
CA ASN A 440 6.99 31.71 44.38
C ASN A 440 7.90 32.10 43.21
N SER A 441 7.32 32.48 42.07
CA SER A 441 7.94 33.37 41.08
C SER A 441 6.89 33.83 40.06
N GLN A 442 5.88 34.55 40.55
CA GLN A 442 5.06 35.47 39.74
C GLN A 442 4.74 36.69 40.61
N LYS A 443 5.65 37.65 40.62
CA LYS A 443 5.44 39.08 40.91
C LYS A 443 6.67 39.83 40.40
N GLU A 444 6.41 40.99 39.78
CA GLU A 444 7.37 41.96 39.18
C GLU A 444 7.89 41.51 37.81
N THR A 445 7.66 42.18 36.68
CA THR A 445 7.26 43.56 36.35
C THR A 445 6.65 43.59 34.95
#